data_AF-A0A9Q9P5P3-F1
#
_entry.id   AF-A0A9Q9P5P3-F1
#
_cell.length_a   1.000
_cell.length_b   1.000
_cell.length_c   1.000
_cell.angle_alpha   90.00
_cell.angle_beta   90.00
_cell.angle_gamma   90.00
#
_symmetry.space_group_name_H-M   'P 1'
#
loop_
_entity.id
_entity.type
_entity.pdbx_description
1 polymer ?
#
loop_
_entity_poly.entity_id
_entity_poly.type
_entity_poly.pdbx_seq_one_letter_code
_entity_poly.pdbx_strand_id
1 'polypeptide(L)'
;MLHEPDDGPHEVSFARSMVSDPVVRMAVPDLMLRWGRGPESFHPILVQHIGEHSILVTFEHRGDPATRTTLAIDVRDGIARRLSEYGEDTFITNVRTTEPDEVLPRARFVAPTDWIRPQY
;
A
#
# COMPACT_ATOMS: atom_id res chain seq x y z
N MET A 1 -0.63 38.18 -37.32
CA MET A 1 -0.24 36.76 -37.43
C MET A 1 -0.88 36.04 -36.26
N LEU A 2 -1.84 35.14 -36.54
CA LEU A 2 -2.41 34.26 -35.53
C LEU A 2 -1.45 33.08 -35.31
N HIS A 3 -1.19 32.74 -34.05
CA HIS A 3 -0.42 31.56 -33.66
C HIS A 3 -1.37 30.37 -33.68
N GLU A 4 -1.12 29.37 -34.52
CA GLU A 4 -1.85 28.10 -34.51
C GLU A 4 -1.49 27.31 -33.24
N PRO A 5 -2.45 26.60 -32.60
CA PRO A 5 -2.14 25.71 -31.50
C PRO A 5 -1.51 24.43 -32.07
N ASP A 6 -0.28 24.16 -31.64
CA ASP A 6 0.46 22.93 -31.93
C ASP A 6 -0.13 21.75 -31.17
N ASP A 7 -1.23 21.17 -31.67
CA ASP A 7 -1.83 19.91 -31.19
C ASP A 7 -1.11 18.68 -31.79
N GLY A 8 0.22 18.71 -31.80
CA GLY A 8 1.05 17.54 -32.12
C GLY A 8 1.03 16.51 -30.97
N PRO A 9 1.26 15.21 -31.24
CA PRO A 9 1.39 14.21 -30.18
C PRO A 9 2.62 14.54 -29.31
N HIS A 10 2.38 15.14 -28.15
CA HIS A 10 3.44 15.43 -27.20
C HIS A 10 3.90 14.15 -26.51
N GLU A 11 5.12 13.73 -26.79
CA GLU A 11 5.77 12.63 -26.08
C GLU A 11 6.09 13.07 -24.64
N VAL A 12 5.24 12.66 -23.70
CA VAL A 12 5.49 12.91 -22.29
C VAL A 12 6.58 11.95 -21.83
N SER A 13 7.77 12.48 -21.57
CA SER A 13 8.88 11.72 -21.00
C SER A 13 8.43 10.94 -19.75
N PHE A 14 8.70 9.63 -19.74
CA PHE A 14 8.41 8.69 -18.65
C PHE A 14 8.91 9.19 -17.28
N ALA A 15 9.86 10.12 -17.27
CA ALA A 15 10.42 10.77 -16.09
C ALA A 15 9.39 11.59 -15.28
N ARG A 16 8.29 12.07 -15.88
CA ARG A 16 7.22 12.78 -15.12
C ARG A 16 6.35 11.85 -14.27
N SER A 17 6.43 10.53 -14.47
CA SER A 17 5.65 9.56 -13.67
C SER A 17 6.31 9.18 -12.34
N MET A 18 7.56 9.58 -12.12
CA MET A 18 8.29 9.30 -10.89
C MET A 18 8.19 10.53 -9.99
N VAL A 19 7.15 10.53 -9.16
CA VAL A 19 6.89 11.48 -8.07
C VAL A 19 8.21 11.90 -7.40
N SER A 20 8.40 13.21 -7.24
CA SER A 20 9.57 13.90 -6.69
C SER A 20 9.92 13.57 -5.23
N ASP A 21 9.29 12.55 -4.64
CA ASP A 21 9.60 12.11 -3.29
C ASP A 21 10.79 11.14 -3.31
N PRO A 22 11.78 11.33 -2.43
CA PRO A 22 12.89 10.39 -2.32
C PRO A 22 12.33 9.01 -1.99
N VAL A 23 12.57 8.03 -2.86
CA VAL A 23 12.30 6.62 -2.57
C VAL A 23 13.05 6.27 -1.29
N VAL A 24 12.31 6.11 -0.19
CA VAL A 24 12.89 5.76 1.10
C VAL A 24 13.31 4.29 1.03
N ARG A 25 14.60 4.06 0.87
CA ARG A 25 15.18 2.72 0.92
C ARG A 25 15.42 2.35 2.37
N MET A 26 14.94 1.17 2.78
CA MET A 26 15.27 0.64 4.10
C MET A 26 16.71 0.13 4.13
N ALA A 27 17.43 0.43 5.21
CA ALA A 27 18.82 0.04 5.36
C ALA A 27 19.02 -1.47 5.60
N VAL A 28 18.04 -2.14 6.22
CA VAL A 28 18.12 -3.57 6.62
C VAL A 28 16.75 -4.27 6.45
N PRO A 29 16.23 -4.39 5.21
CA PRO A 29 14.91 -4.96 4.94
C PRO A 29 14.74 -6.39 5.49
N ASP A 30 15.80 -7.20 5.45
CA ASP A 30 15.81 -8.59 5.94
C ASP A 30 15.57 -8.72 7.45
N LEU A 31 15.79 -7.65 8.22
CA LEU A 31 15.54 -7.64 9.67
C LEU A 31 14.09 -7.25 10.01
N MET A 32 13.32 -6.76 9.05
CA MET A 32 11.94 -6.31 9.24
C MET A 32 10.94 -7.35 8.76
N LEU A 33 10.99 -8.58 9.27
CA LEU A 33 10.03 -9.61 8.89
C LEU A 33 8.60 -9.22 9.31
N ARG A 34 7.62 -9.36 8.40
CA ARG A 34 6.21 -9.22 8.75
C ARG A 34 5.87 -10.23 9.85
N TRP A 35 5.32 -9.74 10.97
CA TRP A 35 4.97 -10.59 12.11
C TRP A 35 3.86 -11.59 11.73
N GLY A 36 4.08 -12.87 12.07
CA GLY A 36 3.00 -13.64 12.69
C GLY A 36 2.41 -14.88 12.00
N ARG A 37 2.90 -15.39 10.86
CA ARG A 37 2.34 -16.64 10.29
C ARG A 37 3.38 -17.59 9.65
N GLY A 38 4.09 -18.36 10.48
CA GLY A 38 4.77 -19.59 10.02
C GLY A 38 5.88 -19.37 8.98
N PRO A 39 6.09 -20.30 8.03
CA PRO A 39 7.20 -20.26 7.06
C PRO A 39 7.07 -19.15 5.99
N GLU A 40 5.95 -18.42 5.94
CA GLU A 40 5.74 -17.30 5.03
C GLU A 40 6.57 -16.09 5.50
N SER A 41 7.81 -16.04 5.03
CA SER A 41 8.74 -14.97 5.36
C SER A 41 8.60 -13.85 4.33
N PHE A 42 7.71 -12.90 4.61
CA PHE A 42 7.63 -11.65 3.86
C PHE A 42 8.58 -10.63 4.46
N HIS A 43 9.40 -9.98 3.63
CA HIS A 43 10.27 -8.88 4.02
C HIS A 43 9.91 -7.63 3.22
N PRO A 44 9.93 -6.44 3.85
CA PRO A 44 9.61 -5.20 3.18
C PRO A 44 10.75 -4.87 2.21
N ILE A 45 10.41 -4.40 1.02
CA ILE A 45 11.37 -4.08 -0.06
C ILE A 45 11.30 -2.62 -0.49
N LEU A 46 10.19 -1.94 -0.18
CA LEU A 46 9.95 -0.56 -0.53
C LEU A 46 9.10 0.11 0.56
N VAL A 47 9.50 1.31 0.95
CA VAL A 47 8.70 2.22 1.76
C VAL A 47 8.60 3.54 0.99
N GLN A 48 7.39 4.04 0.80
CA GLN A 48 7.16 5.27 0.06
C GLN A 48 6.07 6.11 0.72
N HIS A 49 6.34 7.40 0.87
CA HIS A 49 5.30 8.38 1.19
C HIS A 49 4.50 8.70 -0.07
N ILE A 50 3.18 8.65 0.04
CA ILE A 50 2.25 9.04 -1.01
C ILE A 50 1.53 10.30 -0.54
N GLY A 51 2.04 11.44 -0.98
CA GLY A 51 1.63 12.74 -0.49
C GLY A 51 1.75 12.82 1.04
N GLU A 52 0.81 13.52 1.66
CA GLU A 52 0.78 13.72 3.12
C GLU A 52 -0.13 12.73 3.85
N HIS A 53 -0.69 11.74 3.14
CA HIS A 53 -1.79 10.92 3.64
C HIS A 53 -1.39 9.50 3.95
N SER A 54 -0.48 8.91 3.17
CA SER A 54 -0.20 7.49 3.29
C SER A 54 1.27 7.14 3.18
N ILE A 55 1.66 6.10 3.90
CA ILE A 55 2.91 5.37 3.71
C ILE A 55 2.52 4.04 3.07
N LEU A 56 3.09 3.74 1.91
CA LEU A 56 3.03 2.43 1.29
C LEU A 56 4.25 1.63 1.72
N VAL A 57 4.00 0.42 2.21
CA VAL A 57 5.04 -0.58 2.49
C VAL A 57 4.75 -1.79 1.61
N THR A 58 5.65 -2.07 0.68
CA THR A 58 5.58 -3.29 -0.14
C THR A 58 6.50 -4.34 0.43
N PHE A 59 5.97 -5.55 0.58
CA PHE A 59 6.63 -6.75 1.03
C PHE A 59 6.77 -7.73 -0.13
N GLU A 60 7.86 -8.49 -0.12
CA GLU A 60 8.14 -9.56 -1.04
C GLU A 60 8.28 -10.88 -0.27
N HIS A 61 7.74 -11.96 -0.84
CA HIS A 61 7.85 -13.29 -0.25
C HIS A 61 9.23 -13.89 -0.54
N ARG A 62 9.94 -14.33 0.51
CA ARG A 62 11.29 -14.89 0.41
C ARG A 62 11.42 -16.06 -0.58
N GLY A 63 10.39 -16.92 -0.62
CA GLY A 63 10.39 -18.12 -1.48
C GLY A 63 9.87 -17.89 -2.90
N ASP A 64 9.21 -16.75 -3.14
CA ASP A 64 8.64 -16.41 -4.44
C ASP A 64 8.58 -14.87 -4.60
N PRO A 65 9.60 -14.27 -5.23
CA PRO A 65 9.65 -12.81 -5.43
C PRO A 65 8.52 -12.23 -6.29
N ALA A 66 7.80 -13.06 -7.06
CA ALA A 66 6.63 -12.61 -7.80
C ALA A 66 5.45 -12.34 -6.86
N THR A 67 5.40 -13.03 -5.72
CA THR A 67 4.41 -12.83 -4.67
C THR A 67 4.77 -11.58 -3.86
N ARG A 68 3.99 -10.52 -4.05
CA ARG A 68 4.14 -9.23 -3.36
C ARG A 68 2.85 -8.82 -2.69
N THR A 69 3.03 -8.15 -1.57
CA THR A 69 1.95 -7.64 -0.72
C THR A 69 2.20 -6.17 -0.44
N THR A 70 1.18 -5.32 -0.55
CA THR A 70 1.31 -3.88 -0.26
C THR A 70 0.38 -3.48 0.87
N LEU A 71 0.93 -2.83 1.88
CA LEU A 71 0.22 -2.25 3.01
C LEU A 71 0.19 -0.73 2.88
N ALA A 72 -1.00 -0.14 2.93
CA ALA A 72 -1.19 1.31 3.01
C ALA A 72 -1.49 1.70 4.46
N ILE A 73 -0.67 2.58 5.01
CA ILE A 73 -0.76 3.10 6.38
C ILE A 73 -1.12 4.58 6.32
N ASP A 74 -2.11 5.03 7.07
CA ASP A 74 -2.43 6.45 7.20
C ASP A 74 -1.36 7.15 8.04
N VAL A 75 -0.80 8.25 7.54
CA VAL A 75 0.28 8.99 8.22
C VAL A 75 -0.19 9.64 9.52
N ARG A 76 -1.47 10.02 9.61
CA ARG A 76 -2.01 10.82 10.72
C ARG A 76 -2.11 10.03 12.00
N ASP A 77 -2.50 8.76 11.91
CA ASP A 77 -2.71 7.89 13.06
C ASP A 77 -1.86 6.62 13.05
N GLY A 78 -1.09 6.39 11.98
CA GLY A 78 -0.22 5.21 11.85
C GLY A 78 -0.99 3.91 11.64
N ILE A 79 -2.28 3.97 11.31
CA ILE A 79 -3.14 2.80 11.15
C ILE A 79 -3.08 2.28 9.72
N ALA A 80 -2.87 0.98 9.57
CA ALA A 80 -3.05 0.29 8.29
C ALA A 80 -4.51 0.41 7.82
N ARG A 81 -4.74 0.95 6.62
CA ARG A 81 -6.08 1.11 6.02
C ARG A 81 -6.40 0.05 4.99
N ARG A 82 -5.37 -0.44 4.27
CA ARG A 82 -5.53 -1.44 3.20
C ARG A 82 -4.33 -2.36 3.13
N LEU A 83 -4.61 -3.64 2.89
CA LEU A 83 -3.65 -4.67 2.54
C LEU A 83 -4.06 -5.27 1.19
N SER A 84 -3.17 -5.24 0.21
CA SER A 84 -3.35 -5.89 -1.10
C SER A 84 -2.43 -7.11 -1.16
N GLU A 85 -2.99 -8.31 -1.27
CA GLU A 85 -2.27 -9.59 -1.19
C GLU A 85 -2.99 -10.64 -2.06
N TYR A 86 -2.25 -11.39 -2.88
CA TYR A 86 -2.79 -12.43 -3.78
C TYR A 86 -3.95 -11.98 -4.71
N GLY A 87 -3.95 -10.72 -5.13
CA GLY A 87 -5.03 -10.16 -5.96
C GLY A 87 -6.32 -9.86 -5.19
N GLU A 88 -6.32 -10.04 -3.87
CA GLU A 88 -7.38 -9.63 -2.97
C GLU A 88 -6.98 -8.38 -2.20
N ASP A 89 -7.99 -7.61 -1.80
CA ASP A 89 -7.81 -6.44 -0.97
C ASP A 89 -8.58 -6.58 0.34
N THR A 90 -7.87 -6.43 1.46
CA THR A 90 -8.45 -6.32 2.79
C THR A 90 -8.43 -4.87 3.22
N PHE A 91 -9.58 -4.35 3.68
CA PHE A 91 -9.74 -2.98 4.14
C PHE A 91 -10.09 -2.92 5.61
N ILE A 92 -9.44 -2.02 6.34
CA ILE A 92 -9.80 -1.71 7.71
C ILE A 92 -10.78 -0.53 7.67
N THR A 93 -12.04 -0.83 7.95
CA THR A 93 -13.13 0.15 7.89
C THR A 93 -13.34 0.89 9.22
N ASN A 94 -12.96 0.28 10.33
CA ASN A 94 -13.08 0.89 11.66
C ASN A 94 -11.98 0.37 12.59
N VAL A 95 -11.45 1.27 13.41
CA VAL A 95 -10.51 0.96 14.49
C VAL A 95 -11.01 1.67 15.74
N ARG A 96 -10.99 0.96 16.86
CA ARG A 96 -11.25 1.52 18.18
C ARG A 96 -10.15 1.09 19.14
N THR A 97 -9.88 1.94 20.11
CA THR A 97 -9.12 1.55 21.29
C THR A 97 -9.95 0.58 22.13
N THR A 98 -9.28 -0.36 22.77
CA THR A 98 -9.86 -1.39 23.64
C THR A 98 -9.27 -1.22 25.03
N GLU A 99 -10.04 -1.51 26.08
CA GLU A 99 -9.50 -1.51 27.44
C GLU A 99 -8.48 -2.65 27.61
N PRO A 100 -7.48 -2.52 28.51
CA PRO A 100 -6.39 -3.50 28.63
C PRO A 100 -6.85 -4.94 28.93
N ASP A 101 -8.01 -5.11 29.58
CA ASP A 101 -8.60 -6.38 29.99
C ASP A 101 -9.78 -6.83 29.09
N GLU A 102 -10.08 -6.08 28.02
CA GLU A 102 -11.16 -6.40 27.12
C GLU A 102 -10.82 -7.62 26.24
N VAL A 103 -11.70 -8.63 26.26
CA VAL A 103 -11.57 -9.81 25.38
C VAL A 103 -12.15 -9.48 24.00
N LEU A 104 -11.28 -9.28 23.02
CA LEU A 104 -11.70 -9.02 21.65
C LEU A 104 -12.29 -10.28 20.98
N PRO A 105 -13.45 -10.18 20.31
CA PRO A 105 -13.98 -11.28 19.51
C PRO A 105 -13.04 -11.56 18.33
N ARG A 106 -13.06 -12.81 17.84
CA ARG A 106 -12.30 -13.18 16.64
C ARG A 106 -12.68 -12.27 15.47
N ALA A 107 -11.67 -11.70 14.80
CA ALA A 107 -11.87 -10.91 13.60
C ALA A 107 -12.69 -11.71 12.56
N ARG A 108 -13.74 -11.06 12.03
CA ARG A 108 -14.58 -11.61 10.95
C ARG A 108 -14.27 -10.85 9.67
N PHE A 109 -13.80 -11.56 8.67
CA PHE A 109 -13.59 -11.04 7.33
C PHE A 109 -14.85 -11.37 6.52
N VAL A 110 -15.44 -10.36 5.90
CA VAL A 110 -16.65 -10.50 5.08
C VAL A 110 -16.32 -9.94 3.71
N ALA A 111 -16.72 -10.66 2.65
CA ALA A 111 -16.59 -10.14 1.31
C ALA A 111 -17.39 -8.82 1.20
N PRO A 112 -16.79 -7.73 0.69
CA PRO A 112 -17.51 -6.50 0.46
C PRO A 112 -18.63 -6.75 -0.58
N THR A 113 -19.88 -6.53 -0.19
CA THR A 113 -21.02 -6.67 -1.11
C THR A 113 -21.32 -5.38 -1.89
N ASP A 114 -20.89 -4.23 -1.35
CA ASP A 114 -21.21 -2.90 -1.86
C ASP A 114 -19.95 -2.16 -2.30
N TRP A 115 -19.32 -2.54 -3.42
CA TRP A 115 -18.23 -1.73 -3.98
C TRP A 115 -18.71 -0.78 -5.09
N ILE A 116 -18.34 0.49 -4.93
CA ILE A 116 -18.42 1.55 -5.94
C ILE A 116 -17.57 1.12 -7.14
N ARG A 117 -18.21 0.78 -8.26
CA ARG A 117 -17.48 0.51 -9.50
C ARG A 117 -16.66 1.74 -9.88
N PRO A 118 -15.35 1.61 -10.16
CA PRO A 118 -14.62 2.69 -10.79
C PRO A 118 -15.31 3.01 -12.12
N GLN A 119 -15.78 4.24 -12.28
CA GLN A 119 -16.19 4.75 -13.58
C GLN A 119 -14.90 5.09 -14.32
N TYR A 120 -14.53 4.23 -15.26
CA TYR A 120 -13.51 4.51 -16.27
C TYR A 120 -14.13 5.32 -17.41
#